data_AF-A0A0D2MIZ1-F1
#
_entry.id   AF-A0A0D2MIZ1-F1
#
_cell.length_a   1.000
_cell.length_b   1.000
_cell.length_c   1.000
_cell.angle_alpha   90.00
_cell.angle_beta   90.00
_cell.angle_gamma   90.00
#
_symmetry.space_group_name_H-M   'P 1'
#
loop_
_entity.id
_entity.type
_entity.pdbx_description
1 polymer ?
#
loop_
_entity_poly.entity_id
_entity_poly.type
_entity_poly.pdbx_seq_one_letter_code
_entity_poly.pdbx_strand_id
1 'polypeptide(L)'
;MARWQLVLLFGLVLSASLHRVASEEAADADVDVEDAPASGEAEDEDYADTERAHLIVRKWFKEDQAVQGRNLTVNLEVYNAGNAAASDVKLTDSKAPEGFTIADGLTDASFAKIDVGSKVQHSYVLSVATATDMQAFEPARVSYAADADGEQQLTVSTVAYVEVLTPTQQLQNHLLTGGKYVSLGMLRTGRDWITASALLAVLAALLGGNSAYKSVTTARTNVRRKKALASLEKDE
;
A
#
# COMPACT_ATOMS: atom_id res chain seq x y z
N MET A 1 -30.36 -5.44 -19.37
CA MET A 1 -30.33 -6.91 -19.27
C MET A 1 -28.88 -7.36 -19.42
N ALA A 2 -28.30 -7.87 -18.34
CA ALA A 2 -26.89 -8.25 -18.26
C ALA A 2 -26.61 -9.52 -19.09
N ARG A 3 -25.55 -9.52 -19.90
CA ARG A 3 -24.98 -10.70 -20.53
C ARG A 3 -23.79 -11.15 -19.70
N TRP A 4 -23.92 -12.30 -19.06
CA TRP A 4 -22.86 -12.97 -18.30
C TRP A 4 -21.93 -13.73 -19.25
N GLN A 5 -20.63 -13.56 -19.04
CA GLN A 5 -19.59 -14.41 -19.61
C GLN A 5 -19.41 -15.65 -18.74
N LEU A 6 -19.28 -16.82 -19.37
CA LEU A 6 -18.96 -18.07 -18.71
C LEU A 6 -17.69 -18.62 -19.37
N VAL A 7 -16.58 -18.57 -18.65
CA VAL A 7 -15.30 -19.16 -19.03
C VAL A 7 -15.09 -20.39 -18.16
N LEU A 8 -14.97 -21.55 -18.82
CA LEU A 8 -14.72 -22.86 -18.23
C LEU A 8 -13.24 -22.98 -17.80
N LEU A 9 -13.01 -23.38 -16.55
CA LEU A 9 -11.70 -23.82 -16.05
C LEU A 9 -11.78 -25.31 -15.74
N PHE A 10 -10.97 -26.08 -16.47
CA PHE A 10 -10.69 -27.50 -16.25
C PHE A 10 -9.84 -27.67 -14.99
N GLY A 11 -10.27 -28.52 -14.07
CA GLY A 11 -9.49 -28.98 -12.92
C GLY A 11 -9.78 -30.45 -12.66
N LEU A 12 -8.80 -31.31 -12.94
CA LEU A 12 -8.84 -32.74 -12.64
C LEU A 12 -7.45 -33.12 -12.12
N VAL A 13 -7.35 -33.38 -10.82
CA VAL A 13 -6.50 -34.45 -10.29
C VAL A 13 -7.22 -35.08 -9.10
N LEU A 14 -7.59 -36.34 -9.30
CA LEU A 14 -8.17 -37.27 -8.35
C LEU A 14 -7.03 -37.87 -7.51
N SER A 15 -7.17 -37.95 -6.19
CA SER A 15 -6.58 -39.06 -5.45
C SER A 15 -7.39 -39.29 -4.17
N ALA A 16 -8.08 -40.42 -4.13
CA ALA A 16 -8.92 -40.86 -3.04
C ALA A 16 -8.13 -41.74 -2.06
N SER A 17 -8.43 -41.52 -0.78
CA SER A 17 -8.03 -42.25 0.42
C SER A 17 -8.11 -43.78 0.32
N LEU A 18 -7.35 -44.50 1.16
CA LEU A 18 -7.93 -45.30 2.24
C LEU A 18 -6.84 -45.87 3.19
N HIS A 19 -7.06 -45.67 4.49
CA HIS A 19 -6.44 -46.44 5.59
C HIS A 19 -7.00 -47.87 5.60
N ARG A 20 -6.15 -48.89 5.78
CA ARG A 20 -6.59 -50.21 6.26
C ARG A 20 -5.49 -50.91 7.04
N VAL A 21 -5.79 -51.17 8.31
CA VAL A 21 -5.07 -52.02 9.26
C VAL A 21 -5.29 -53.49 8.91
N ALA A 22 -4.23 -54.30 9.02
CA ALA A 22 -4.29 -55.75 9.21
C ALA A 22 -3.07 -56.20 10.03
N SER A 23 -3.34 -56.97 11.08
CA SER A 23 -2.41 -57.59 12.04
C SER A 23 -2.08 -59.05 11.68
N GLU A 24 -1.08 -59.59 12.40
CA GLU A 24 -0.62 -61.00 12.55
C GLU A 24 0.20 -61.60 11.39
N GLU A 25 1.21 -62.47 11.59
CA GLU A 25 2.13 -62.83 12.68
C GLU A 25 3.18 -63.82 12.06
N ALA A 26 4.40 -63.85 12.64
CA ALA A 26 5.43 -64.91 12.60
C ALA A 26 6.13 -65.31 11.28
N ALA A 27 7.47 -65.14 11.25
CA ALA A 27 8.41 -66.25 11.48
C ALA A 27 9.88 -65.81 11.32
N ASP A 28 10.63 -65.94 12.41
CA ASP A 28 12.02 -66.43 12.52
C ASP A 28 13.03 -66.11 11.41
N ALA A 29 13.99 -65.24 11.74
CA ALA A 29 15.35 -65.35 11.25
C ALA A 29 16.30 -64.65 12.24
N ASP A 30 17.16 -65.46 12.86
CA ASP A 30 18.32 -65.08 13.65
C ASP A 30 19.10 -63.91 13.01
N VAL A 31 19.31 -62.84 13.77
CA VAL A 31 20.33 -61.84 13.46
C VAL A 31 21.14 -61.60 14.74
N ASP A 32 22.41 -61.92 14.60
CA ASP A 32 23.48 -61.76 15.56
C ASP A 32 23.39 -60.44 16.33
N VAL A 33 23.36 -60.53 17.67
CA VAL A 33 23.56 -59.40 18.56
C VAL A 33 25.05 -59.05 18.51
N GLU A 34 25.45 -58.29 17.50
CA GLU A 34 26.69 -57.53 17.54
C GLU A 34 26.54 -56.39 18.57
N ASP A 35 27.55 -56.30 19.42
CA ASP A 35 27.82 -55.26 20.42
C ASP A 35 27.06 -53.96 20.19
N ALA A 36 26.16 -53.61 21.12
CA ALA A 36 25.66 -52.26 21.25
C ALA A 36 26.84 -51.34 21.60
N PRO A 37 27.24 -50.37 20.75
CA PRO A 37 28.11 -49.32 21.24
C PRO A 37 27.32 -48.55 22.31
N ALA A 38 28.01 -48.38 23.44
CA ALA A 38 27.58 -47.61 24.59
C ALA A 38 26.81 -46.36 24.17
N SER A 39 25.73 -46.10 24.92
CA SER A 39 25.02 -44.83 25.01
C SER A 39 25.85 -43.68 24.47
N GLY A 40 25.59 -43.30 23.21
CA GLY A 40 26.01 -42.02 22.70
C GLY A 40 25.39 -40.99 23.61
N GLU A 41 26.23 -40.42 24.49
CA GLU A 41 25.93 -39.19 25.17
C GLU A 41 25.39 -38.27 24.08
N ALA A 42 24.13 -37.88 24.20
CA ALA A 42 23.62 -36.76 23.43
C ALA A 42 24.56 -35.62 23.81
N GLU A 43 25.50 -35.31 22.91
CA GLU A 43 26.32 -34.12 23.02
C GLU A 43 25.31 -32.98 23.16
N ASP A 44 25.23 -32.44 24.37
CA ASP A 44 24.49 -31.24 24.66
C ASP A 44 25.09 -30.19 23.72
N GLU A 45 24.45 -29.98 22.57
CA GLU A 45 24.81 -28.93 21.63
C GLU A 45 24.65 -27.61 22.39
N ASP A 46 25.77 -27.14 22.94
CA ASP A 46 25.91 -25.84 23.57
C ASP A 46 25.29 -24.82 22.62
N TYR A 47 24.14 -24.24 23.01
CA TYR A 47 23.62 -23.00 22.45
C TYR A 47 24.57 -21.86 22.85
N ALA A 48 25.83 -21.95 22.44
CA ALA A 48 26.76 -20.85 22.56
C ALA A 48 26.14 -19.69 21.76
N ASP A 49 25.70 -18.66 22.49
CA ASP A 49 25.35 -17.36 21.96
C ASP A 49 26.59 -16.85 21.21
N THR A 50 26.71 -17.24 19.95
CA THR A 50 27.81 -16.81 19.10
C THR A 50 27.61 -15.32 18.94
N GLU A 51 28.58 -14.53 19.38
CA GLU A 51 28.58 -13.08 19.24
C GLU A 51 28.63 -12.72 17.75
N ARG A 52 27.47 -12.44 17.16
CA ARG A 52 27.30 -12.14 15.73
C ARG A 52 26.43 -10.93 15.51
N ALA A 53 26.85 -10.06 14.59
CA ALA A 53 26.01 -8.95 14.17
C ALA A 53 24.88 -9.43 13.25
N HIS A 54 23.70 -8.82 13.38
CA HIS A 54 22.55 -9.10 12.53
C HIS A 54 21.92 -7.78 12.08
N LEU A 55 22.06 -7.45 10.81
CA LEU A 55 21.57 -6.19 10.27
C LEU A 55 20.19 -6.31 9.64
N ILE A 56 19.27 -5.47 10.10
CA ILE A 56 17.92 -5.30 9.55
C ILE A 56 17.90 -3.98 8.78
N VAL A 57 17.42 -4.03 7.54
CA VAL A 57 17.38 -2.85 6.67
C VAL A 57 15.95 -2.49 6.33
N ARG A 58 15.55 -1.25 6.64
CA ARG A 58 14.23 -0.71 6.31
C ARG A 58 14.36 0.38 5.25
N LYS A 59 13.62 0.22 4.15
CA LYS A 59 13.50 1.22 3.08
C LYS A 59 12.09 1.83 3.09
N TRP A 60 11.99 3.15 3.07
CA TRP A 60 10.73 3.88 3.10
C TRP A 60 10.85 5.26 2.45
N PHE A 61 9.72 5.86 2.08
CA PHE A 61 9.67 7.18 1.45
C PHE A 61 9.22 8.24 2.43
N LYS A 62 9.79 9.44 2.36
CA LYS A 62 9.36 10.56 3.20
C LYS A 62 7.97 11.03 2.84
N GLU A 63 7.65 11.04 1.55
CA GLU A 63 6.35 11.41 1.01
C GLU A 63 5.45 10.18 0.88
N ASP A 64 4.16 10.32 1.24
CA ASP A 64 3.17 9.24 1.12
C ASP A 64 2.87 8.87 -0.34
N GLN A 65 2.98 9.85 -1.25
CA GLN A 65 2.70 9.72 -2.67
C GLN A 65 3.77 10.45 -3.47
N ALA A 66 4.24 9.82 -4.55
CA ALA A 66 5.10 10.42 -5.54
C ALA A 66 4.25 11.20 -6.54
N VAL A 67 4.79 12.32 -7.04
CA VAL A 67 4.08 13.16 -8.02
C VAL A 67 5.01 13.45 -9.17
N GLN A 68 4.51 13.25 -10.39
CA GLN A 68 5.25 13.57 -11.59
C GLN A 68 5.73 15.03 -11.58
N GLY A 69 7.02 15.22 -11.89
CA GLY A 69 7.71 16.51 -11.88
C GLY A 69 8.14 17.00 -10.50
N ARG A 70 7.92 16.22 -9.43
CA ARG A 70 8.35 16.56 -8.07
C ARG A 70 9.42 15.58 -7.58
N ASN A 71 10.12 16.00 -6.54
CA ASN A 71 11.13 15.18 -5.88
C ASN A 71 10.48 14.21 -4.88
N LEU A 72 11.05 13.02 -4.78
CA LEU A 72 10.72 11.96 -3.82
C LEU A 72 11.98 11.64 -3.00
N THR A 73 11.87 11.65 -1.68
CA THR A 73 13.00 11.35 -0.79
C THR A 73 12.93 9.90 -0.36
N VAL A 74 13.98 9.13 -0.67
CA VAL A 74 14.12 7.73 -0.23
C VAL A 74 14.97 7.71 1.03
N ASN A 75 14.50 6.99 2.04
CA ASN A 75 15.20 6.79 3.30
C ASN A 75 15.49 5.31 3.53
N LEU A 76 16.72 5.02 3.93
CA LEU A 76 17.18 3.71 4.33
C LEU A 76 17.68 3.79 5.77
N GLU A 77 17.23 2.86 6.59
CA GLU A 77 17.69 2.70 7.97
C GLU A 77 18.28 1.29 8.11
N VAL A 78 19.51 1.22 8.60
CA VAL A 78 20.19 -0.04 8.92
C VAL A 78 20.31 -0.13 10.42
N TYR A 79 19.73 -1.15 11.01
CA TYR A 79 19.71 -1.40 12.45
C TYR A 79 20.43 -2.69 12.78
N ASN A 80 21.32 -2.66 13.78
CA ASN A 80 21.97 -3.87 14.26
C ASN A 80 21.17 -4.50 15.41
N ALA A 81 20.47 -5.58 15.08
CA ALA A 81 19.68 -6.39 16.01
C ALA A 81 20.46 -7.60 16.57
N GLY A 82 21.73 -7.77 16.20
CA GLY A 82 22.59 -8.84 16.70
C GLY A 82 23.11 -8.56 18.11
N ASN A 83 23.93 -9.48 18.61
CA ASN A 83 24.62 -9.37 19.90
C ASN A 83 26.10 -8.94 19.75
N ALA A 84 26.60 -8.77 18.53
CA ALA A 84 27.92 -8.17 18.23
C ALA A 84 27.83 -6.97 17.28
N ALA A 85 28.90 -6.17 17.22
CA ALA A 85 28.96 -4.99 16.36
C ALA A 85 29.30 -5.37 14.91
N ALA A 86 28.55 -4.83 13.94
CA ALA A 86 28.84 -5.03 12.52
C ALA A 86 29.99 -4.10 12.07
N SER A 87 30.82 -4.58 11.15
CA SER A 87 31.92 -3.81 10.57
C SER A 87 31.92 -3.89 9.04
N ASP A 88 32.64 -2.97 8.37
CA ASP A 88 32.73 -2.86 6.91
C ASP A 88 31.36 -2.88 6.21
N VAL A 89 30.41 -2.10 6.74
CA VAL A 89 29.03 -2.09 6.25
C VAL A 89 28.96 -1.26 4.98
N LYS A 90 28.58 -1.88 3.86
CA LYS A 90 28.39 -1.21 2.57
C LYS A 90 26.95 -1.36 2.13
N LEU A 91 26.27 -0.25 1.96
CA LEU A 91 24.90 -0.14 1.49
C LEU A 91 24.90 0.32 0.04
N THR A 92 24.16 -0.39 -0.81
CA THR A 92 24.00 -0.12 -2.24
C THR A 92 22.54 -0.21 -2.65
N ASP A 93 22.02 0.88 -3.23
CA ASP A 93 20.64 0.99 -3.75
C ASP A 93 20.64 1.53 -5.19
N SER A 94 21.37 0.85 -6.08
CA SER A 94 21.83 1.40 -7.35
C SER A 94 20.82 1.34 -8.51
N LYS A 95 19.59 0.85 -8.29
CA LYS A 95 18.59 0.73 -9.36
C LYS A 95 17.32 1.52 -9.08
N ALA A 96 17.31 2.76 -9.57
CA ALA A 96 16.08 3.53 -9.72
C ALA A 96 15.20 2.89 -10.81
N PRO A 97 13.89 2.73 -10.57
CA PRO A 97 12.97 2.22 -11.59
C PRO A 97 12.82 3.19 -12.76
N GLU A 98 12.29 2.70 -13.89
CA GLU A 98 12.00 3.53 -15.05
C GLU A 98 11.09 4.71 -14.67
N GLY A 99 11.39 5.89 -15.23
CA GLY A 99 10.67 7.11 -14.89
C GLY A 99 11.15 7.80 -13.61
N PHE A 100 12.21 7.30 -12.95
CA PHE A 100 12.87 7.95 -11.82
C PHE A 100 14.33 8.24 -12.16
N THR A 101 14.82 9.38 -11.70
CA THR A 101 16.22 9.79 -11.87
C THR A 101 16.78 10.28 -10.55
N ILE A 102 18.06 10.03 -10.28
CA ILE A 102 18.70 10.54 -9.05
C ILE A 102 18.86 12.05 -9.22
N ALA A 103 18.19 12.81 -8.35
CA ALA A 103 18.24 14.26 -8.36
C ALA A 103 19.33 14.79 -7.42
N ASP A 104 19.51 14.16 -6.26
CA ASP A 104 20.50 14.56 -5.27
C ASP A 104 20.91 13.38 -4.37
N GLY A 105 22.13 13.43 -3.87
CA GLY A 105 22.72 12.40 -3.02
C GLY A 105 23.34 11.22 -3.77
N LEU A 106 23.91 10.29 -3.00
CA LEU A 106 24.51 9.05 -3.48
C LEU A 106 23.60 7.87 -3.12
N THR A 107 23.48 6.89 -4.00
CA THR A 107 22.77 5.63 -3.74
C THR A 107 23.57 4.65 -2.88
N ASP A 108 24.87 4.89 -2.77
CA ASP A 108 25.82 4.04 -2.09
C ASP A 108 26.35 4.75 -0.84
N ALA A 109 26.49 4.01 0.26
CA ALA A 109 27.01 4.49 1.52
C ALA A 109 27.86 3.43 2.21
N SER A 110 28.92 3.84 2.89
CA SER A 110 29.79 2.97 3.66
C SER A 110 29.89 3.43 5.12
N PHE A 111 29.72 2.51 6.05
CA PHE A 111 29.83 2.75 7.48
C PHE A 111 30.90 1.83 8.06
N ALA A 112 31.86 2.40 8.80
CA ALA A 112 32.97 1.62 9.36
C ALA A 112 32.50 0.59 10.39
N LYS A 113 31.53 0.98 11.23
CA LYS A 113 31.02 0.16 12.33
C LYS A 113 29.58 0.54 12.69
N ILE A 114 28.77 -0.44 13.06
CA ILE A 114 27.44 -0.24 13.66
C ILE A 114 27.37 -1.06 14.95
N ASP A 115 27.38 -0.39 16.10
CA ASP A 115 27.30 -1.04 17.40
C ASP A 115 25.95 -1.73 17.63
N VAL A 116 25.92 -2.66 18.59
CA VAL A 116 24.73 -3.41 18.98
C VAL A 116 23.62 -2.45 19.40
N GLY A 117 22.39 -2.67 18.90
CA GLY A 117 21.24 -1.83 19.21
C GLY A 117 21.30 -0.42 18.60
N SER A 118 22.32 -0.11 17.79
CA SER A 118 22.46 1.18 17.11
C SER A 118 21.92 1.12 15.68
N LYS A 119 21.66 2.30 15.11
CA LYS A 119 21.17 2.46 13.75
C LYS A 119 21.88 3.58 13.01
N VAL A 120 22.05 3.38 11.70
CA VAL A 120 22.50 4.41 10.77
C VAL A 120 21.41 4.68 9.75
N GLN A 121 21.34 5.93 9.29
CA GLN A 121 20.37 6.35 8.29
C GLN A 121 21.09 6.92 7.08
N HIS A 122 20.57 6.60 5.91
CA HIS A 122 21.02 7.10 4.62
C HIS A 122 19.82 7.56 3.81
N SER A 123 19.95 8.68 3.10
CA SER A 123 18.87 9.23 2.29
C SER A 123 19.39 9.81 0.99
N TYR A 124 18.61 9.65 -0.08
CA TYR A 124 18.86 10.27 -1.36
C TYR A 124 17.54 10.72 -2.00
N VAL A 125 17.63 11.61 -2.99
CA VAL A 125 16.47 12.24 -3.62
C VAL A 125 16.35 11.78 -5.06
N LEU A 126 15.13 11.40 -5.44
CA LEU A 126 14.75 11.05 -6.79
C LEU A 126 13.87 12.14 -7.40
N SER A 127 14.04 12.41 -8.69
CA SER A 127 13.10 13.18 -9.51
C SER A 127 12.20 12.22 -10.28
N VAL A 128 10.89 12.47 -10.21
CA VAL A 128 9.85 11.64 -10.83
C VAL A 128 9.51 12.20 -12.22
N ALA A 129 9.87 11.48 -13.28
CA ALA A 129 9.62 11.88 -14.66
C ALA A 129 8.28 11.37 -15.20
N THR A 130 7.87 10.15 -14.83
CA THR A 130 6.68 9.47 -15.36
C THR A 130 5.71 9.15 -14.24
N ALA A 131 4.42 9.42 -14.48
CA ALA A 131 3.34 8.96 -13.60
C ALA A 131 2.96 7.51 -13.93
N THR A 132 2.85 6.68 -12.90
CA THR A 132 2.49 5.25 -12.94
C THR A 132 1.73 4.93 -11.65
N ASP A 133 0.60 4.22 -11.71
CA ASP A 133 -0.25 4.01 -10.53
C ASP A 133 0.53 3.50 -9.30
N MET A 134 1.15 2.32 -9.37
CA MET A 134 1.99 1.76 -8.30
C MET A 134 3.37 1.41 -8.81
N GLN A 135 4.42 2.01 -8.26
CA GLN A 135 5.81 1.70 -8.57
C GLN A 135 6.47 0.91 -7.43
N ALA A 136 7.04 -0.24 -7.77
CA ALA A 136 7.89 -1.00 -6.86
C ALA A 136 9.36 -0.56 -7.00
N PHE A 137 10.06 -0.48 -5.87
CA PHE A 137 11.49 -0.23 -5.80
C PHE A 137 12.22 -1.51 -5.42
N GLU A 138 13.32 -1.79 -6.11
CA GLU A 138 14.15 -2.94 -5.74
C GLU A 138 14.70 -2.78 -4.31
N PRO A 139 14.86 -3.89 -3.57
CA PRO A 139 15.53 -3.88 -2.28
C PRO A 139 16.95 -3.34 -2.38
N ALA A 140 17.32 -2.50 -1.42
CA ALA A 140 18.72 -2.16 -1.23
C ALA A 140 19.49 -3.36 -0.66
N ARG A 141 20.75 -3.46 -1.04
CA ARG A 141 21.65 -4.53 -0.60
C ARG A 141 22.63 -3.95 0.40
N VAL A 142 22.86 -4.67 1.49
CA VAL A 142 23.86 -4.31 2.49
C VAL A 142 24.79 -5.49 2.71
N SER A 143 26.08 -5.30 2.44
CA SER A 143 27.12 -6.27 2.82
C SER A 143 27.81 -5.82 4.10
N TYR A 144 28.12 -6.75 5.00
CA TYR A 144 28.81 -6.45 6.26
C TYR A 144 29.57 -7.67 6.80
N ALA A 145 30.62 -7.43 7.58
CA ALA A 145 31.25 -8.46 8.40
C ALA A 145 30.49 -8.59 9.74
N ALA A 146 29.96 -9.78 10.01
CA ALA A 146 29.18 -10.04 11.22
C ALA A 146 30.06 -10.21 12.47
N ASP A 147 31.28 -10.71 12.26
CA ASP A 147 32.27 -11.08 13.27
C ASP A 147 33.64 -10.54 12.82
N ALA A 148 34.59 -10.36 13.73
CA ALA A 148 35.90 -9.76 13.41
C ALA A 148 36.70 -10.54 12.33
N ASP A 149 36.55 -11.87 12.32
CA ASP A 149 37.18 -12.78 11.35
C ASP A 149 36.16 -13.46 10.43
N GLY A 150 34.90 -12.98 10.43
CA GLY A 150 33.79 -13.61 9.72
C GLY A 150 33.73 -13.26 8.22
N GLU A 151 33.11 -14.14 7.44
CA GLU A 151 32.80 -13.86 6.04
C GLU A 151 31.81 -12.68 5.90
N GLN A 152 31.88 -12.00 4.75
CA GLN A 152 30.92 -10.95 4.39
C GLN A 152 29.52 -11.53 4.25
N GLN A 153 28.60 -11.08 5.09
CA GLN A 153 27.19 -11.39 5.00
C GLN A 153 26.49 -10.39 4.10
N LEU A 154 25.42 -10.85 3.45
CA LEU A 154 24.55 -10.03 2.62
C LEU A 154 23.15 -10.02 3.22
N THR A 155 22.63 -8.83 3.48
CA THR A 155 21.23 -8.61 3.83
C THR A 155 20.58 -7.68 2.82
N VAL A 156 19.25 -7.72 2.76
CA VAL A 156 18.45 -6.92 1.83
C VAL A 156 17.37 -6.14 2.58
N SER A 157 16.99 -5.00 2.04
CA SER A 157 15.92 -4.20 2.61
C SER A 157 14.54 -4.77 2.30
N THR A 158 13.54 -4.24 3.01
CA THR A 158 12.15 -4.35 2.57
C THR A 158 11.97 -3.77 1.17
N VAL A 159 11.11 -4.41 0.36
CA VAL A 159 10.62 -3.83 -0.90
C VAL A 159 9.73 -2.64 -0.55
N ALA A 160 9.95 -1.51 -1.20
CA ALA A 160 9.15 -0.30 -1.00
C ALA A 160 8.27 -0.04 -2.22
N TYR A 161 7.01 0.33 -1.99
CA TYR A 161 6.05 0.69 -3.04
C TYR A 161 5.59 2.13 -2.83
N VAL A 162 5.40 2.85 -3.92
CA VAL A 162 4.88 4.22 -3.89
C VAL A 162 3.86 4.43 -4.99
N GLU A 163 2.79 5.15 -4.68
CA GLU A 163 1.80 5.57 -5.66
C GLU A 163 2.33 6.78 -6.42
N VAL A 164 2.37 6.74 -7.77
CA VAL A 164 2.88 7.86 -8.57
C VAL A 164 1.75 8.55 -9.32
N LEU A 165 1.42 9.74 -8.87
CA LEU A 165 0.32 10.53 -9.39
C LEU A 165 0.79 11.57 -10.40
N THR A 166 -0.07 11.86 -11.38
CA THR A 166 0.02 13.12 -12.13
C THR A 166 -0.36 14.30 -11.22
N PRO A 167 0.09 15.53 -11.52
CA PRO A 167 -0.32 16.72 -10.76
C PRO A 167 -1.83 16.93 -10.74
N THR A 168 -2.51 16.58 -11.84
CA THR A 168 -3.98 16.67 -11.95
C THR A 168 -4.68 15.64 -11.06
N GLN A 169 -4.20 14.40 -11.02
CA GLN A 169 -4.70 13.37 -10.10
C GLN A 169 -4.45 13.74 -8.63
N GLN A 170 -3.28 14.28 -8.29
CA GLN A 170 -3.01 14.75 -6.92
C GLN A 170 -4.01 15.83 -6.49
N LEU A 171 -4.28 16.80 -7.37
CA LEU A 171 -5.25 17.86 -7.11
C LEU A 171 -6.67 17.28 -6.95
N GLN A 172 -7.08 16.36 -7.82
CA GLN A 172 -8.36 15.67 -7.69
C GLN A 172 -8.47 14.93 -6.35
N ASN A 173 -7.44 14.20 -5.94
CA ASN A 173 -7.41 13.49 -4.65
C ASN A 173 -7.51 14.44 -3.46
N HIS A 174 -6.83 15.59 -3.51
CA HIS A 174 -6.96 16.63 -2.48
C HIS A 174 -8.36 17.24 -2.44
N LEU A 175 -8.95 17.54 -3.60
CA LEU A 175 -10.31 18.07 -3.71
C LEU A 175 -11.34 17.07 -3.19
N LEU A 176 -11.21 15.78 -3.53
CA LEU A 176 -12.11 14.73 -3.04
C LEU A 176 -11.96 14.51 -1.54
N THR A 177 -10.74 14.58 -1.01
CA THR A 177 -10.48 14.48 0.42
C THR A 177 -11.08 15.66 1.17
N GLY A 178 -10.84 16.90 0.71
CA GLY A 178 -11.47 18.10 1.28
C GLY A 178 -12.99 18.04 1.20
N GLY A 179 -13.52 17.61 0.05
CA GLY A 179 -14.94 17.39 -0.17
C GLY A 179 -15.55 16.35 0.76
N LYS A 180 -14.84 15.26 1.04
CA LYS A 180 -15.23 14.26 2.04
C LYS A 180 -15.39 14.90 3.41
N TYR A 181 -14.48 15.77 3.83
CA TYR A 181 -14.62 16.45 5.13
C TYR A 181 -15.79 17.44 5.16
N VAL A 182 -15.96 18.24 4.11
CA VAL A 182 -17.07 19.22 4.01
C VAL A 182 -18.44 18.51 3.99
N SER A 183 -18.53 17.38 3.30
CA SER A 183 -19.77 16.60 3.20
C SER A 183 -19.97 15.61 4.35
N LEU A 184 -19.16 15.68 5.41
CA LEU A 184 -19.17 14.73 6.54
C LEU A 184 -19.10 13.25 6.08
N GLY A 185 -18.36 13.02 5.00
CA GLY A 185 -18.14 11.70 4.42
C GLY A 185 -19.22 11.23 3.45
N MET A 186 -20.21 12.06 3.10
CA MET A 186 -21.26 11.69 2.14
C MET A 186 -20.79 11.69 0.69
N LEU A 187 -19.86 12.58 0.32
CA LEU A 187 -19.35 12.69 -1.06
C LEU A 187 -17.86 12.34 -1.07
N ARG A 188 -17.52 11.15 -1.57
CA ARG A 188 -16.15 10.60 -1.52
C ARG A 188 -15.50 10.48 -2.88
N THR A 189 -16.31 10.36 -3.93
CA THR A 189 -15.86 10.17 -5.31
C THR A 189 -16.31 11.32 -6.19
N GLY A 190 -15.65 11.50 -7.34
CA GLY A 190 -16.09 12.48 -8.33
C GLY A 190 -17.52 12.22 -8.82
N ARG A 191 -17.93 10.94 -8.86
CA ARG A 191 -19.31 10.56 -9.23
C ARG A 191 -20.33 10.99 -8.18
N ASP A 192 -19.99 10.97 -6.90
CA ASP A 192 -20.88 11.43 -5.83
C ASP A 192 -21.14 12.92 -5.97
N TRP A 193 -20.09 13.70 -6.26
CA TRP A 193 -20.19 15.14 -6.52
C TRP A 193 -21.07 15.46 -7.72
N ILE A 194 -20.90 14.72 -8.83
CA ILE A 194 -21.75 14.89 -10.01
C ILE A 194 -23.21 14.56 -9.67
N THR A 195 -23.46 13.46 -8.95
CA THR A 195 -24.81 13.03 -8.57
C THR A 195 -25.47 14.04 -7.63
N ALA A 196 -24.74 14.55 -6.64
CA ALA A 196 -25.21 15.58 -5.73
C ALA A 196 -25.56 16.88 -6.47
N SER A 197 -24.71 17.31 -7.42
CA SER A 197 -24.99 18.49 -8.25
C SER A 197 -26.25 18.33 -9.10
N ALA A 198 -26.46 17.14 -9.68
CA ALA A 198 -27.65 16.83 -10.46
C ALA A 198 -28.92 16.86 -9.59
N LEU A 199 -28.87 16.27 -8.39
CA LEU A 199 -29.99 16.32 -7.44
C LEU A 199 -30.33 17.76 -7.01
N LEU A 200 -29.31 18.56 -6.71
CA LEU A 200 -29.50 19.98 -6.38
C LEU A 200 -30.09 20.77 -7.56
N ALA A 201 -29.66 20.50 -8.79
CA ALA A 201 -30.22 21.13 -9.98
C ALA A 201 -31.72 20.79 -10.17
N VAL A 202 -32.09 19.53 -9.95
CA VAL A 202 -33.50 19.09 -9.99
C VAL A 202 -34.31 19.76 -8.88
N LEU A 203 -33.81 19.81 -7.66
CA LEU A 203 -34.48 20.49 -6.55
C LEU A 203 -34.65 21.99 -6.82
N ALA A 204 -33.62 22.66 -7.34
CA ALA A 204 -33.69 24.07 -7.72
C ALA A 204 -34.72 24.31 -8.83
N ALA A 205 -34.79 23.43 -9.83
CA ALA A 205 -35.79 23.51 -10.89
C ALA A 205 -37.22 23.32 -10.35
N LEU A 206 -37.44 22.38 -9.43
CA LEU A 206 -38.75 22.15 -8.79
C LEU A 206 -39.18 23.35 -7.93
N LEU A 207 -38.28 23.87 -7.08
CA LEU A 207 -38.56 25.02 -6.21
C LEU A 207 -38.77 26.29 -7.04
N GLY A 208 -37.90 26.54 -8.02
CA GLY A 208 -38.00 27.67 -8.95
C GLY A 208 -39.29 27.61 -9.78
N GLY A 209 -39.63 26.43 -10.31
CA GLY A 209 -40.86 26.19 -11.05
C GLY A 209 -42.12 26.43 -10.20
N ASN A 210 -42.14 25.93 -8.97
CA ASN A 210 -43.24 26.17 -8.03
C ASN A 210 -43.39 27.66 -7.65
N SER A 211 -42.26 28.35 -7.40
CA SER A 211 -42.25 29.79 -7.11
C SER A 211 -42.75 30.61 -8.29
N ALA A 212 -42.28 30.30 -9.51
CA ALA A 212 -42.73 30.92 -10.74
C ALA A 212 -44.23 30.66 -10.98
N TYR A 213 -44.69 29.42 -10.79
CA TYR A 213 -46.09 29.05 -10.90
C TYR A 213 -46.98 29.86 -9.94
N LYS A 214 -46.62 29.92 -8.65
CA LYS A 214 -47.35 30.73 -7.64
C LYS A 214 -47.36 32.22 -7.99
N SER A 215 -46.26 32.75 -8.51
CA SER A 215 -46.16 34.15 -8.93
C SER A 215 -47.10 34.46 -10.10
N VAL A 216 -47.14 33.59 -11.11
CA VAL A 216 -48.01 33.73 -12.28
C VAL A 216 -49.49 33.61 -11.90
N THR A 217 -49.86 32.63 -11.07
CA THR A 217 -51.26 32.47 -10.65
C THR A 217 -51.75 33.65 -9.83
N THR A 218 -50.93 34.15 -8.91
CA THR A 218 -51.23 35.36 -8.11
C THR A 218 -51.34 36.61 -8.97
N ALA A 219 -50.46 36.78 -9.97
CA ALA A 219 -50.57 37.89 -10.92
C ALA A 219 -51.88 37.83 -11.72
N ARG A 220 -52.26 36.65 -12.22
CA ARG A 220 -53.51 36.44 -12.97
C ARG A 220 -54.75 36.71 -12.12
N THR A 221 -54.79 36.25 -10.87
CA THR A 221 -55.92 36.52 -9.96
C THR A 221 -56.02 38.00 -9.62
N ASN A 222 -54.89 38.69 -9.41
CA ASN A 222 -54.88 40.13 -9.17
C ASN A 222 -55.36 40.93 -10.38
N VAL A 223 -54.98 40.56 -11.60
CA VAL A 223 -55.49 41.20 -12.84
C VAL A 223 -57.00 40.99 -12.96
N ARG A 224 -57.50 39.77 -12.70
CA ARG A 224 -58.95 39.48 -12.71
C ARG A 224 -59.69 40.30 -11.64
N ARG A 225 -59.13 40.39 -10.42
CA ARG A 225 -59.69 41.19 -9.32
C ARG A 225 -59.75 42.68 -9.68
N LYS A 226 -58.68 43.24 -10.26
CA LYS A 226 -58.67 44.64 -10.72
C LYS A 226 -59.76 44.92 -11.77
N LYS A 227 -59.94 44.01 -12.74
CA LYS A 227 -61.01 44.13 -13.75
C LYS A 227 -62.41 44.07 -13.13
N ALA A 228 -62.64 43.18 -12.15
CA ALA A 228 -63.92 43.06 -11.48
C ALA A 228 -64.27 44.28 -10.62
N LEU A 229 -63.28 44.90 -9.97
CA LEU A 229 -63.49 46.15 -9.23
C LEU A 229 -63.81 47.31 -10.18
N ALA A 230 -63.10 47.43 -11.30
CA ALA A 230 -63.34 48.47 -12.30
C ALA A 230 -64.73 48.38 -12.97
N SER A 231 -65.33 47.19 -13.05
CA SER A 231 -66.71 47.06 -13.53
C SER A 231 -67.74 47.49 -12.49
N LEU A 232 -67.49 47.24 -11.19
CA LEU A 232 -68.41 47.66 -10.12
C LEU A 232 -68.44 49.18 -9.95
N GLU A 233 -67.29 49.84 -10.09
CA GLU A 233 -67.17 51.31 -10.04
C GLU A 233 -67.89 52.02 -11.20
N LYS A 234 -68.16 51.31 -12.30
CA LYS A 234 -68.83 51.88 -13.47
C LYS A 234 -70.36 51.82 -13.38
N ASP A 235 -70.89 50.96 -12.51
CA ASP A 235 -72.33 50.72 -12.37
C ASP A 235 -72.96 51.49 -11.18
N GLU A 236 -72.16 52.33 -10.47
CA GLU A 236 -72.58 53.30 -9.44
C GLU A 236 -72.63 54.73 -10.01
#